data_AF-A0A9D6FRC0-F1
#
_entry.id   AF-A0A9D6FRC0-F1
#
_cell.length_a   1.000
_cell.length_b   1.000
_cell.length_c   1.000
_cell.angle_alpha   90.00
_cell.angle_beta   90.00
_cell.angle_gamma   90.00
#
_symmetry.space_group_name_H-M   'P 1'
#
loop_
_entity.id
_entity.type
_entity.pdbx_description
1 polymer ?
#
loop_
_entity_poly.entity_id
_entity_poly.type
_entity_poly.pdbx_seq_one_letter_code
_entity_poly.pdbx_strand_id
1 'polypeptide(L)'
;MFFFAGCAGSPDQDSKYLLDLRLAADYYKRGKYEEAMRKYEDAIEKNPKGYGAIVGLACSDREWGLKKFEEAENLFLAKKVDLAKKEFDKAVAVHAAAQKLFQKAIQLKPEEMIAYRELGSFYYKRATSPWNFPYRLDDPKRQKERDLAIEYLGKVVKKEPDTMYAQRDLGLALFAAGKSSQGRVHLEIYLAKAAEGREFLRKNAPKSTPDQREEAEKRLRAIDEDLLKICDMLIMYLKELEEKQADAARTGATELADTLQTEILAVRNLLGKYRETREKKPEENKSG
;
A
#
# COMPACT_ATOMS: atom_id res chain seq x y z
N MET A 1 33.41 -39.07 20.61
CA MET A 1 32.11 -38.46 20.97
C MET A 1 32.35 -36.96 21.09
N PHE A 2 31.80 -36.04 20.29
CA PHE A 2 30.71 -36.02 19.34
C PHE A 2 31.15 -35.17 18.13
N PHE A 3 30.86 -35.64 16.91
CA PHE A 3 30.73 -34.79 15.74
C PHE A 3 29.33 -34.15 15.81
N PHE A 4 29.22 -32.82 15.71
CA PHE A 4 28.00 -32.21 15.21
C PHE A 4 28.26 -31.75 13.78
N ALA A 5 27.68 -32.52 12.87
CA ALA A 5 27.66 -32.32 11.45
C ALA A 5 27.02 -30.98 11.10
N GLY A 6 27.64 -30.27 10.16
CA GLY A 6 27.00 -29.17 9.45
C GLY A 6 25.77 -29.70 8.72
N CYS A 7 24.61 -29.13 9.03
CA CYS A 7 23.41 -29.31 8.23
C CYS A 7 23.61 -28.56 6.89
N ALA A 8 24.20 -29.24 5.92
CA ALA A 8 23.87 -28.97 4.53
C ALA A 8 22.47 -29.55 4.32
N GLY A 9 21.47 -28.67 4.12
CA GLY A 9 20.11 -29.09 3.79
C GLY A 9 20.12 -30.02 2.58
N SER A 10 19.38 -31.13 2.66
CA SER A 10 19.28 -32.04 1.52
C SER A 10 18.58 -31.33 0.34
N PRO A 11 18.92 -31.64 -0.92
CA PRO A 11 18.31 -31.02 -2.10
C PRO A 11 16.76 -31.07 -2.10
N ASP A 12 16.18 -32.07 -1.45
CA ASP A 12 14.73 -32.26 -1.32
C ASP A 12 14.08 -31.26 -0.36
N GLN A 13 14.78 -30.82 0.70
CA GLN A 13 14.26 -29.82 1.63
C GLN A 13 14.20 -28.43 1.00
N ASP A 14 15.21 -28.08 0.19
CA ASP A 14 15.24 -26.83 -0.58
C ASP A 14 14.16 -26.82 -1.67
N SER A 15 13.96 -27.94 -2.36
CA SER A 15 12.91 -28.10 -3.38
C SER A 15 11.50 -27.96 -2.78
N LYS A 16 11.23 -28.60 -1.63
CA LYS A 16 9.93 -28.53 -0.95
C LYS A 16 9.66 -27.14 -0.36
N TYR A 17 10.67 -26.48 0.22
CA TYR A 17 10.55 -25.09 0.68
C TYR A 17 10.13 -24.14 -0.45
N LEU A 18 10.79 -24.25 -1.61
CA LEU A 18 10.46 -23.42 -2.77
C LEU A 18 9.06 -23.72 -3.32
N LEU A 19 8.63 -24.99 -3.28
CA LEU A 19 7.28 -25.38 -3.66
C LEU A 19 6.23 -24.77 -2.73
N ASP A 20 6.40 -24.91 -1.41
CA ASP A 20 5.49 -24.33 -0.42
C ASP A 20 5.41 -22.80 -0.57
N LEU A 21 6.55 -22.14 -0.81
CA LEU A 21 6.60 -20.69 -1.04
C LEU A 21 5.82 -20.28 -2.31
N ARG A 22 5.96 -21.03 -3.40
CA ARG A 22 5.24 -20.76 -4.66
C ARG A 22 3.74 -21.00 -4.51
N LEU A 23 3.36 -22.08 -3.84
CA LEU A 23 1.95 -22.40 -3.59
C LEU A 23 1.30 -21.37 -2.67
N ALA A 24 2.01 -20.93 -1.62
CA ALA A 24 1.56 -19.85 -0.75
C ALA A 24 1.34 -18.55 -1.52
N ALA A 25 2.26 -18.18 -2.41
CA ALA A 25 2.11 -16.99 -3.25
C ALA A 25 0.94 -17.09 -4.23
N ASP A 26 0.65 -18.27 -4.78
CA ASP A 26 -0.53 -18.52 -5.62
C ASP A 26 -1.84 -18.39 -4.82
N TYR A 27 -1.92 -19.00 -3.63
CA TYR A 27 -3.08 -18.83 -2.75
C TYR A 27 -3.30 -17.37 -2.35
N TYR A 28 -2.22 -16.66 -2.01
CA TYR A 28 -2.29 -15.23 -1.68
C TYR A 28 -2.87 -14.41 -2.84
N LYS A 29 -2.39 -14.64 -4.08
CA LYS A 29 -2.90 -13.95 -5.28
C LYS A 29 -4.38 -14.24 -5.56
N ARG A 30 -4.87 -15.41 -5.15
CA ARG A 30 -6.28 -15.81 -5.28
C ARG A 30 -7.15 -15.33 -4.10
N GLY A 31 -6.60 -14.54 -3.17
CA GLY A 31 -7.32 -14.07 -1.97
C GLY A 31 -7.58 -15.17 -0.92
N LYS A 32 -6.94 -16.33 -1.06
CA LYS A 32 -7.04 -17.48 -0.16
C LYS A 32 -6.01 -17.34 0.96
N TYR A 33 -6.20 -16.32 1.80
CA TYR A 33 -5.18 -15.90 2.77
C TYR A 33 -4.90 -16.97 3.84
N GLU A 34 -5.90 -17.72 4.30
CA GLU A 34 -5.69 -18.79 5.30
C GLU A 34 -4.84 -19.93 4.75
N GLU A 35 -5.11 -20.36 3.52
CA GLU A 35 -4.31 -21.37 2.85
C GLU A 35 -2.88 -20.86 2.55
N ALA A 36 -2.75 -19.59 2.19
CA ALA A 36 -1.45 -18.94 2.02
C ALA A 36 -0.66 -18.92 3.35
N MET A 37 -1.29 -18.53 4.46
CA MET A 37 -0.69 -18.52 5.79
C MET A 37 -0.12 -19.89 6.14
N ARG A 38 -0.94 -20.94 6.05
CA ARG A 38 -0.50 -22.32 6.34
C ARG A 38 0.71 -22.74 5.50
N LYS A 39 0.74 -22.36 4.21
CA LYS A 39 1.87 -22.71 3.34
C LYS A 39 3.13 -21.88 3.60
N TYR A 40 2.99 -20.63 4.01
CA TYR A 40 4.13 -19.86 4.49
C TYR A 40 4.65 -20.37 5.84
N GLU A 41 3.76 -20.79 6.76
CA GLU A 41 4.13 -21.46 8.01
C GLU A 41 4.90 -22.76 7.74
N ASP A 42 4.36 -23.63 6.87
CA ASP A 42 5.04 -24.86 6.40
C ASP A 42 6.46 -24.54 5.86
N ALA A 43 6.60 -23.44 5.10
CA ALA A 43 7.89 -23.01 4.56
C ALA A 43 8.84 -22.47 5.65
N ILE A 44 8.33 -21.73 6.64
CA ILE A 44 9.08 -21.20 7.77
C ILE A 44 9.56 -22.33 8.69
N GLU A 45 8.77 -23.39 8.90
CA GLU A 45 9.21 -24.55 9.68
C GLU A 45 10.46 -25.20 9.07
N LYS A 46 10.51 -25.27 7.73
CA LYS A 46 11.65 -25.83 6.99
C LYS A 46 12.84 -24.88 6.95
N ASN A 47 12.58 -23.57 6.80
CA ASN A 47 13.59 -22.53 6.83
C ASN A 47 13.16 -21.35 7.72
N PRO A 48 13.49 -21.38 9.03
CA PRO A 48 13.05 -20.34 9.99
C PRO A 48 13.58 -18.93 9.73
N LYS A 49 14.59 -18.80 8.85
CA LYS A 49 15.18 -17.53 8.39
C LYS A 49 14.81 -17.22 6.94
N GLY A 50 13.85 -17.95 6.35
CA GLY A 50 13.35 -17.77 5.00
C GLY A 50 12.65 -16.43 4.84
N TYR A 51 13.40 -15.39 4.44
CA TYR A 51 12.91 -14.01 4.33
C TYR A 51 11.61 -13.91 3.51
N GLY A 52 11.57 -14.56 2.34
CA GLY A 52 10.38 -14.53 1.48
C GLY A 52 9.15 -15.14 2.14
N ALA A 53 9.31 -16.24 2.88
CA ALA A 53 8.20 -16.87 3.58
C ALA A 53 7.69 -16.01 4.76
N ILE A 54 8.60 -15.37 5.49
CA ILE A 54 8.25 -14.48 6.61
C ILE A 54 7.49 -13.24 6.12
N VAL A 55 7.98 -12.59 5.07
CA VAL A 55 7.27 -11.46 4.45
C VAL A 55 5.93 -11.91 3.87
N GLY A 56 5.90 -13.06 3.21
CA GLY A 56 4.67 -13.64 2.66
C GLY A 56 3.60 -13.93 3.71
N LEU A 57 4.01 -14.50 4.85
CA LEU A 57 3.11 -14.72 6.00
C LEU A 57 2.60 -13.40 6.55
N ALA A 58 3.50 -12.42 6.77
CA ALA A 58 3.12 -11.10 7.26
C ALA A 58 2.09 -10.39 6.35
N CYS A 59 2.26 -10.50 5.03
CA CYS A 59 1.29 -9.97 4.06
C CYS A 59 -0.04 -10.72 4.13
N SER A 60 0.00 -12.05 4.22
CA SER A 60 -1.21 -12.88 4.33
C SER A 60 -2.00 -12.56 5.61
N ASP A 61 -1.31 -12.47 6.75
CA ASP A 61 -1.88 -12.08 8.04
C ASP A 61 -2.54 -10.69 7.96
N ARG A 62 -1.85 -9.71 7.35
CA ARG A 62 -2.39 -8.36 7.15
C ARG A 62 -3.71 -8.40 6.37
N GLU A 63 -3.73 -9.03 5.20
CA GLU A 63 -4.91 -9.04 4.33
C GLU A 63 -6.06 -9.87 4.93
N TRP A 64 -5.75 -10.98 5.60
CA TRP A 64 -6.75 -11.75 6.33
C TRP A 64 -7.35 -10.96 7.49
N GLY A 65 -6.51 -10.27 8.28
CA GLY A 65 -6.98 -9.42 9.36
C GLY A 65 -7.87 -8.27 8.85
N LEU A 66 -7.56 -7.68 7.69
CA LEU A 66 -8.43 -6.68 7.05
C LEU A 66 -9.81 -7.26 6.70
N LYS A 67 -9.85 -8.48 6.16
CA LYS A 67 -11.12 -9.18 5.91
C LYS A 67 -11.90 -9.44 7.20
N LYS A 68 -11.23 -9.79 8.31
CA LYS A 68 -11.88 -9.99 9.61
C LYS A 68 -12.42 -8.71 10.22
N PHE A 69 -11.77 -7.58 10.00
CA PHE A 69 -12.33 -6.28 10.36
C PHE A 69 -13.62 -5.97 9.60
N GLU A 70 -13.64 -6.21 8.28
CA GLU A 70 -14.84 -6.04 7.45
C GLU A 70 -15.99 -6.97 7.90
N GLU A 71 -15.68 -8.24 8.19
CA GLU A 71 -16.66 -9.19 8.74
C GLU A 71 -17.21 -8.72 10.10
N ALA A 72 -16.34 -8.26 11.00
CA ALA A 72 -16.73 -7.75 12.32
C ALA A 72 -17.71 -6.57 12.21
N GLU A 73 -17.45 -5.66 11.28
CA GLU A 73 -18.32 -4.51 11.04
C GLU A 73 -19.68 -4.91 10.47
N ASN A 74 -19.70 -5.78 9.46
CA ASN A 74 -20.96 -6.27 8.90
C ASN A 74 -21.82 -6.95 9.98
N LEU A 75 -21.19 -7.70 10.90
CA LEU A 75 -21.88 -8.28 12.06
C LEU A 75 -22.39 -7.20 13.02
N PHE A 76 -21.61 -6.16 13.27
CA PHE A 76 -22.01 -5.04 14.12
C PHE A 76 -23.23 -4.30 13.54
N LEU A 77 -23.20 -3.97 12.24
CA LEU A 77 -24.31 -3.35 11.51
C LEU A 77 -25.56 -4.24 11.51
N ALA A 78 -25.38 -5.55 11.47
CA ALA A 78 -26.45 -6.54 11.63
C ALA A 78 -26.93 -6.73 13.09
N LYS A 79 -26.48 -5.88 14.03
CA LYS A 79 -26.80 -5.94 15.47
C LYS A 79 -26.36 -7.24 16.16
N LYS A 80 -25.40 -7.98 15.60
CA LYS A 80 -24.81 -9.21 16.17
C LYS A 80 -23.55 -8.87 16.96
N VAL A 81 -23.70 -8.08 18.02
CA VAL A 81 -22.60 -7.42 18.74
C VAL A 81 -21.54 -8.39 19.28
N ASP A 82 -21.94 -9.52 19.88
CA ASP A 82 -20.99 -10.48 20.45
C ASP A 82 -20.12 -11.16 19.38
N LEU A 83 -20.73 -11.49 18.23
CA LEU A 83 -19.99 -12.05 17.09
C LEU A 83 -19.07 -11.01 16.46
N ALA A 84 -19.53 -9.77 16.32
CA ALA A 84 -18.72 -8.66 15.84
C ALA A 84 -17.46 -8.48 16.70
N LYS A 85 -17.63 -8.45 18.03
CA LYS A 85 -16.51 -8.33 18.98
C LYS A 85 -15.50 -9.48 18.81
N LYS A 86 -15.99 -10.71 18.64
CA LYS A 86 -15.13 -11.88 18.44
C LYS A 86 -14.29 -11.78 17.15
N GLU A 87 -14.90 -11.39 16.03
CA GLU A 87 -14.15 -11.22 14.78
C GLU A 87 -13.18 -10.04 14.83
N PHE A 88 -13.55 -8.97 15.55
CA PHE A 88 -12.68 -7.84 15.82
C PHE A 88 -11.42 -8.25 16.60
N ASP A 89 -11.59 -8.99 17.71
CA ASP A 89 -10.47 -9.41 18.55
C ASP A 89 -9.48 -10.31 17.77
N LYS A 90 -10.01 -11.18 16.89
CA LYS A 90 -9.20 -11.98 15.97
C LYS A 90 -8.42 -11.11 14.98
N ALA A 91 -9.08 -10.12 14.39
CA ALA A 91 -8.46 -9.21 13.43
C ALA A 91 -7.29 -8.44 14.07
N VAL A 92 -7.49 -7.93 15.29
CA VAL A 92 -6.44 -7.26 16.08
C VAL A 92 -5.27 -8.19 16.37
N ALA A 93 -5.54 -9.43 16.80
CA ALA A 93 -4.50 -10.40 17.10
C ALA A 93 -3.64 -10.73 15.86
N VAL A 94 -4.27 -10.94 14.70
CA VAL A 94 -3.55 -11.27 13.46
C VAL A 94 -2.79 -10.07 12.90
N HIS A 95 -3.33 -8.84 12.97
CA HIS A 95 -2.56 -7.64 12.61
C HIS A 95 -1.35 -7.43 13.51
N ALA A 96 -1.46 -7.73 14.81
CA ALA A 96 -0.31 -7.70 15.72
C ALA A 96 0.75 -8.75 15.35
N ALA A 97 0.34 -9.94 14.90
CA ALA A 97 1.25 -10.97 14.38
C ALA A 97 1.95 -10.51 13.09
N ALA A 98 1.21 -9.96 12.13
CA ALA A 98 1.74 -9.40 10.89
C ALA A 98 2.85 -8.36 11.17
N GLN A 99 2.59 -7.42 12.07
CA GLN A 99 3.55 -6.40 12.47
C GLN A 99 4.85 -7.01 13.00
N LYS A 100 4.77 -8.01 13.89
CA LYS A 100 5.94 -8.71 14.44
C LYS A 100 6.73 -9.44 13.35
N LEU A 101 6.05 -10.05 12.38
CA LEU A 101 6.70 -10.74 11.26
C LEU A 101 7.43 -9.77 10.33
N PHE A 102 6.84 -8.61 10.02
CA PHE A 102 7.56 -7.58 9.27
C PHE A 102 8.80 -7.08 10.01
N GLN A 103 8.70 -6.84 11.33
CA GLN A 103 9.86 -6.46 12.15
C GLN A 103 10.93 -7.55 12.14
N LYS A 104 10.55 -8.83 12.23
CA LYS A 104 11.48 -9.96 12.10
C LYS A 104 12.14 -10.00 10.72
N ALA A 105 11.40 -9.75 9.65
CA ALA A 105 11.95 -9.70 8.29
C ALA A 105 13.00 -8.59 8.14
N ILE A 106 12.73 -7.40 8.70
CA ILE A 106 13.68 -6.28 8.76
C ILE A 106 14.94 -6.67 9.54
N GLN A 107 14.81 -7.34 10.69
CA GLN A 107 15.96 -7.81 11.47
C GLN A 107 16.82 -8.83 10.71
N LEU A 108 16.19 -9.71 9.92
CA LEU A 108 16.90 -10.72 9.15
C LEU A 108 17.64 -10.14 7.94
N LYS A 109 17.05 -9.14 7.26
CA LYS A 109 17.63 -8.48 6.09
C LYS A 109 17.38 -6.96 6.17
N PRO A 110 18.17 -6.22 6.95
CA PRO A 110 17.96 -4.78 7.14
C PRO A 110 18.16 -3.96 5.86
N GLU A 111 18.92 -4.50 4.91
CA GLU A 111 19.14 -3.85 3.62
C GLU A 111 18.01 -4.06 2.61
N GLU A 112 17.10 -5.01 2.86
CA GLU A 112 16.02 -5.35 1.94
C GLU A 112 14.79 -4.47 2.20
N MET A 113 14.39 -3.66 1.23
CA MET A 113 13.35 -2.64 1.43
C MET A 113 11.93 -3.17 1.37
N ILE A 114 11.71 -4.40 0.90
CA ILE A 114 10.36 -4.98 0.79
C ILE A 114 9.64 -4.96 2.14
N ALA A 115 10.27 -5.42 3.22
CA ALA A 115 9.64 -5.44 4.55
C ALA A 115 9.37 -4.03 5.09
N TYR A 116 10.25 -3.06 4.81
CA TYR A 116 10.03 -1.65 5.14
C TYR A 116 8.81 -1.09 4.41
N ARG A 117 8.69 -1.37 3.10
CA ARG A 117 7.55 -0.94 2.28
C ARG A 117 6.25 -1.52 2.78
N GLU A 118 6.20 -2.83 3.00
CA GLU A 118 4.97 -3.50 3.43
C GLU A 118 4.55 -3.08 4.85
N LEU A 119 5.50 -2.85 5.75
CA LEU A 119 5.23 -2.34 7.10
C LEU A 119 4.78 -0.87 7.09
N GLY A 120 5.40 -0.04 6.26
CA GLY A 120 4.98 1.34 6.07
C GLY A 120 3.56 1.44 5.50
N SER A 121 3.25 0.64 4.47
CA SER A 121 1.90 0.52 3.91
C SER A 121 0.90 0.00 4.93
N PHE A 122 1.30 -0.98 5.76
CA PHE A 122 0.48 -1.49 6.87
C PHE A 122 0.09 -0.38 7.85
N TYR A 123 1.04 0.44 8.28
CA TYR A 123 0.77 1.56 9.17
C TYR A 123 -0.08 2.65 8.53
N TYR A 124 0.18 2.96 7.26
CA TYR A 124 -0.65 3.90 6.49
C TYR A 124 -2.11 3.43 6.44
N LYS A 125 -2.36 2.17 6.05
CA LYS A 125 -3.71 1.61 5.97
C LYS A 125 -4.42 1.65 7.33
N ARG A 126 -3.73 1.36 8.43
CA ARG A 126 -4.30 1.48 9.79
C ARG A 126 -4.61 2.92 10.17
N ALA A 127 -3.76 3.86 9.78
CA ALA A 127 -3.96 5.28 10.08
C ALA A 127 -5.11 5.92 9.28
N THR A 128 -5.32 5.50 8.04
CA THR A 128 -6.31 6.08 7.12
C THR A 128 -7.56 5.23 6.91
N SER A 129 -7.63 4.05 7.53
CA SER A 129 -8.83 3.22 7.53
C SER A 129 -10.05 4.06 7.93
N PRO A 130 -11.11 4.13 7.10
CA PRO A 130 -12.34 4.83 7.44
C PRO A 130 -13.03 4.19 8.65
N TRP A 131 -12.78 2.90 8.82
CA TRP A 131 -13.18 2.14 9.98
C TRP A 131 -12.37 2.53 11.20
N ASN A 132 -12.98 2.52 12.38
CA ASN A 132 -12.36 2.80 13.68
C ASN A 132 -11.36 1.71 14.15
N PHE A 133 -10.61 1.08 13.22
CA PHE A 133 -9.72 -0.05 13.46
C PHE A 133 -8.23 0.35 13.48
N PRO A 134 -7.41 -0.22 14.40
CA PRO A 134 -7.80 -0.67 15.74
C PRO A 134 -8.14 0.51 16.67
N TYR A 135 -8.06 1.73 16.12
CA TYR A 135 -8.23 2.99 16.82
C TYR A 135 -9.31 3.84 16.15
N ARG A 136 -10.06 4.60 16.93
CA ARG A 136 -11.05 5.55 16.39
C ARG A 136 -10.39 6.59 15.50
N LEU A 137 -11.16 7.22 14.60
CA LEU A 137 -10.65 8.28 13.72
C LEU A 137 -10.00 9.44 14.50
N ASP A 138 -10.52 9.74 15.70
CA ASP A 138 -10.05 10.77 16.62
C ASP A 138 -8.94 10.30 17.60
N ASP A 139 -8.50 9.04 17.51
CA ASP A 139 -7.52 8.49 18.45
C ASP A 139 -6.10 9.02 18.17
N PRO A 140 -5.40 9.60 19.18
CA PRO A 140 -4.03 10.08 19.05
C PRO A 140 -3.04 9.02 18.54
N LYS A 141 -3.31 7.73 18.76
CA LYS A 141 -2.48 6.64 18.26
C LYS A 141 -2.45 6.59 16.73
N ARG A 142 -3.47 7.09 16.03
CA ARG A 142 -3.42 7.22 14.56
C ARG A 142 -2.33 8.17 14.10
N GLN A 143 -2.03 9.22 14.85
CA GLN A 143 -0.91 10.09 14.52
C GLN A 143 0.40 9.33 14.58
N LYS A 144 0.60 8.51 15.63
CA LYS A 144 1.77 7.63 15.73
C LYS A 144 1.87 6.67 14.54
N GLU A 145 0.76 6.09 14.09
CA GLU A 145 0.76 5.21 12.91
C GLU A 145 1.12 5.98 11.62
N ARG A 146 0.65 7.23 11.46
CA ARG A 146 1.07 8.08 10.34
C ARG A 146 2.55 8.38 10.37
N ASP A 147 3.08 8.71 11.54
CA ASP A 147 4.50 9.01 11.72
C ASP A 147 5.37 7.78 11.39
N LEU A 148 4.96 6.59 11.85
CA LEU A 148 5.61 5.33 11.49
C LEU A 148 5.52 5.04 9.99
N ALA A 149 4.35 5.23 9.37
CA ALA A 149 4.19 5.06 7.93
C ALA A 149 5.17 5.96 7.15
N ILE A 150 5.25 7.24 7.51
CA ILE A 150 6.18 8.20 6.91
C ILE A 150 7.63 7.77 7.12
N GLU A 151 7.99 7.30 8.32
CA GLU A 151 9.35 6.84 8.61
C GLU A 151 9.77 5.65 7.74
N TYR A 152 8.96 4.58 7.72
CA TYR A 152 9.28 3.37 6.99
C TYR A 152 9.25 3.59 5.47
N LEU A 153 8.24 4.28 4.94
CA LEU A 153 8.15 4.58 3.52
C LEU A 153 9.21 5.59 3.07
N GLY A 154 9.57 6.55 3.94
CA GLY A 154 10.66 7.47 3.71
C GLY A 154 12.02 6.77 3.56
N LYS A 155 12.28 5.73 4.37
CA LYS A 155 13.47 4.87 4.21
C LYS A 155 13.49 4.18 2.85
N VAL A 156 12.35 3.64 2.41
CA VAL A 156 12.21 3.00 1.10
C VAL A 156 12.49 4.00 -0.02
N VAL A 157 11.79 5.14 -0.04
CA VAL A 157 11.96 6.16 -1.09
C VAL A 157 13.36 6.75 -1.11
N LYS A 158 14.03 6.87 0.05
CA LYS A 158 15.43 7.32 0.11
C LYS A 158 16.39 6.34 -0.58
N LYS A 159 16.15 5.03 -0.48
CA LYS A 159 17.00 4.00 -1.08
C LYS A 159 16.59 3.65 -2.52
N GLU A 160 15.29 3.65 -2.78
CA GLU A 160 14.64 3.25 -4.02
C GLU A 160 13.61 4.34 -4.41
N PRO A 161 14.08 5.49 -4.95
CA PRO A 161 13.22 6.63 -5.23
C PRO A 161 12.18 6.36 -6.32
N ASP A 162 12.41 5.38 -7.19
CA ASP A 162 11.48 5.04 -8.27
C ASP A 162 10.40 4.02 -7.88
N THR A 163 10.34 3.59 -6.61
CA THR A 163 9.36 2.60 -6.15
C THR A 163 7.95 3.22 -6.12
N MET A 164 7.21 3.06 -7.21
CA MET A 164 5.88 3.65 -7.48
C MET A 164 4.93 3.55 -6.28
N TYR A 165 4.70 2.36 -5.74
CA TYR A 165 3.76 2.18 -4.61
C TYR A 165 4.27 2.79 -3.30
N ALA A 166 5.60 2.89 -3.09
CA ALA A 166 6.15 3.57 -1.93
C ALA A 166 5.98 5.09 -2.03
N GLN A 167 6.15 5.65 -3.24
CA GLN A 167 5.87 7.06 -3.52
C GLN A 167 4.39 7.38 -3.28
N ARG A 168 3.49 6.53 -3.77
CA ARG A 168 2.05 6.63 -3.52
C ARG A 168 1.77 6.67 -2.02
N ASP A 169 2.15 5.62 -1.30
CA ASP A 169 1.78 5.45 0.11
C ASP A 169 2.44 6.53 0.99
N LEU A 170 3.66 6.97 0.68
CA LEU A 170 4.33 8.06 1.40
C LEU A 170 3.61 9.38 1.19
N GLY A 171 3.26 9.70 -0.06
CA GLY A 171 2.48 10.88 -0.39
C GLY A 171 1.18 10.92 0.40
N LEU A 172 0.41 9.82 0.37
CA LEU A 172 -0.85 9.72 1.09
C LEU A 172 -0.69 9.79 2.62
N ALA A 173 0.35 9.16 3.17
CA ALA A 173 0.64 9.24 4.60
C ALA A 173 0.98 10.67 5.05
N LEU A 174 1.70 11.43 4.21
CA LEU A 174 2.03 12.84 4.46
C LEU A 174 0.77 13.72 4.43
N PHE A 175 -0.13 13.52 3.47
CA PHE A 175 -1.44 14.19 3.46
C PHE A 175 -2.24 13.90 4.73
N ALA A 176 -2.34 12.63 5.11
CA ALA A 176 -3.04 12.23 6.33
C ALA A 176 -2.43 12.83 7.60
N ALA A 177 -1.13 13.15 7.58
CA ALA A 177 -0.41 13.81 8.68
C ALA A 177 -0.45 15.35 8.61
N GLY A 178 -1.19 15.94 7.68
CA GLY A 178 -1.26 17.39 7.46
C GLY A 178 -0.01 18.00 6.80
N LYS A 179 0.89 17.15 6.28
CA LYS A 179 2.13 17.55 5.59
C LYS A 179 1.92 17.55 4.06
N SER A 180 0.81 18.11 3.61
CA SER A 180 0.32 18.00 2.23
C SER A 180 1.30 18.50 1.17
N SER A 181 2.06 19.57 1.44
CA SER A 181 3.07 20.08 0.50
C SER A 181 4.22 19.08 0.26
N GLN A 182 4.66 18.37 1.30
CA GLN A 182 5.63 17.28 1.14
C GLN A 182 4.99 16.09 0.42
N GLY A 183 3.75 15.75 0.79
CA GLY A 183 3.01 14.66 0.17
C GLY A 183 2.80 14.84 -1.33
N ARG A 184 2.55 16.07 -1.78
CA ARG A 184 2.31 16.42 -3.19
C ARG A 184 3.46 15.97 -4.09
N VAL A 185 4.70 16.21 -3.66
CA VAL A 185 5.90 15.85 -4.43
C VAL A 185 5.96 14.35 -4.73
N HIS A 186 5.62 13.53 -3.73
CA HIS A 186 5.60 12.06 -3.89
C HIS A 186 4.43 11.59 -4.78
N LEU A 187 3.26 12.22 -4.66
CA LEU A 187 2.12 11.92 -5.52
C LEU A 187 2.38 12.32 -6.97
N GLU A 188 3.09 13.40 -7.22
CA GLU A 188 3.51 13.79 -8.58
C GLU A 188 4.39 12.72 -9.24
N ILE A 189 5.37 12.18 -8.51
CA ILE A 189 6.22 11.08 -8.98
C ILE A 189 5.36 9.83 -9.27
N TYR A 190 4.46 9.47 -8.35
CA TYR A 190 3.54 8.36 -8.55
C TYR A 190 2.69 8.54 -9.81
N LEU A 191 2.11 9.72 -10.03
CA LEU A 191 1.26 10.02 -11.17
C LEU A 191 2.00 9.85 -12.50
N ALA A 192 3.26 10.30 -12.58
CA ALA A 192 4.11 10.09 -13.76
C ALA A 192 4.33 8.60 -14.04
N LYS A 193 4.74 7.83 -13.03
CA LYS A 193 4.96 6.37 -13.15
C LYS A 193 3.67 5.60 -13.45
N ALA A 194 2.55 6.02 -12.88
CA ALA A 194 1.24 5.45 -13.16
C ALA A 194 0.86 5.64 -14.62
N ALA A 195 1.12 6.82 -15.19
CA ALA A 195 0.86 7.08 -16.61
C ALA A 195 1.71 6.18 -17.51
N GLU A 196 3.01 6.05 -17.24
CA GLU A 196 3.92 5.14 -17.96
C GLU A 196 3.43 3.67 -17.88
N GLY A 197 3.06 3.21 -16.68
CA GLY A 197 2.56 1.86 -16.44
C GLY A 197 1.25 1.58 -17.18
N ARG A 198 0.31 2.54 -17.19
CA ARG A 198 -0.95 2.42 -17.95
C ARG A 198 -0.70 2.31 -19.44
N GLU A 199 0.16 3.15 -20.00
CA GLU A 199 0.50 3.12 -21.42
C GLU A 199 1.14 1.78 -21.80
N PHE A 200 2.09 1.30 -20.98
CA PHE A 200 2.70 -0.01 -21.15
C PHE A 200 1.67 -1.13 -21.16
N LEU A 201 0.74 -1.15 -20.19
CA LEU A 201 -0.30 -2.17 -20.11
C LEU A 201 -1.22 -2.11 -21.34
N ARG A 202 -1.66 -0.93 -21.75
CA ARG A 202 -2.52 -0.75 -22.94
C ARG A 202 -1.85 -1.24 -24.23
N LYS A 203 -0.56 -0.98 -24.40
CA LYS A 203 0.20 -1.38 -25.59
C LYS A 203 0.48 -2.88 -25.66
N ASN A 204 0.70 -3.53 -24.51
CA ASN A 204 1.16 -4.92 -24.45
C ASN A 204 0.06 -5.94 -24.13
N ALA A 205 -1.01 -5.55 -23.42
CA ALA A 205 -2.10 -6.46 -23.11
C ALA A 205 -2.69 -7.14 -24.36
N PRO A 206 -2.99 -6.45 -25.49
CA PRO A 206 -3.54 -7.10 -26.68
C PRO A 206 -2.67 -8.22 -27.27
N LYS A 207 -1.37 -8.23 -26.97
CA LYS A 207 -0.39 -9.21 -27.47
C LYS A 207 -0.17 -10.41 -26.55
N SER A 208 -0.89 -10.46 -25.42
CA SER A 208 -0.65 -11.41 -24.34
C SER A 208 -1.69 -12.54 -24.31
N THR A 209 -1.41 -13.62 -23.57
CA THR A 209 -2.37 -14.73 -23.38
C THR A 209 -3.66 -14.22 -22.70
N PRO A 210 -4.80 -14.95 -22.78
CA PRO A 210 -6.04 -14.56 -22.09
C PRO A 210 -5.83 -14.25 -20.60
N ASP A 211 -5.13 -15.12 -19.86
CA ASP A 211 -4.85 -14.93 -18.44
C ASP A 211 -4.00 -13.68 -18.18
N GLN A 212 -2.99 -13.45 -19.02
CA GLN A 212 -2.14 -12.26 -18.93
C GLN A 212 -2.91 -10.97 -19.27
N ARG A 213 -3.87 -11.05 -20.19
CA ARG A 213 -4.77 -9.94 -20.52
C ARG A 213 -5.68 -9.61 -19.34
N GLU A 214 -6.31 -10.61 -18.75
CA GLU A 214 -7.16 -10.42 -17.58
C GLU A 214 -6.39 -9.79 -16.41
N GLU A 215 -5.16 -10.28 -16.15
CA GLU A 215 -4.28 -9.70 -15.13
C GLU A 215 -3.87 -8.26 -15.46
N ALA A 216 -3.55 -7.96 -16.71
CA ALA A 216 -3.22 -6.61 -17.15
C ALA A 216 -4.41 -5.65 -16.99
N GLU A 217 -5.63 -6.10 -17.30
CA GLU A 217 -6.86 -5.34 -17.08
C GLU A 217 -7.14 -5.09 -15.60
N LYS A 218 -6.94 -6.09 -14.73
CA LYS A 218 -7.04 -5.92 -13.27
C LYS A 218 -6.08 -4.86 -12.76
N ARG A 219 -4.82 -4.89 -13.22
CA ARG A 219 -3.82 -3.87 -12.86
C ARG A 219 -4.19 -2.49 -13.38
N LEU A 220 -4.68 -2.40 -14.62
CA LEU A 220 -5.10 -1.14 -15.20
C LEU A 220 -6.25 -0.53 -14.40
N ARG A 221 -7.27 -1.33 -14.05
CA ARG A 221 -8.37 -0.90 -13.17
C ARG A 221 -7.88 -0.41 -11.82
N ALA A 222 -6.97 -1.15 -11.18
CA ALA A 222 -6.40 -0.76 -9.89
C ALA A 222 -5.65 0.58 -9.96
N ILE A 223 -4.86 0.81 -11.03
CA ILE A 223 -4.19 2.09 -11.24
C ILE A 223 -5.22 3.21 -11.46
N ASP A 224 -6.24 2.99 -12.30
CA ASP A 224 -7.29 3.97 -12.57
C ASP A 224 -8.05 4.37 -11.29
N GLU A 225 -8.36 3.40 -10.41
CA GLU A 225 -8.99 3.66 -9.11
C GLU A 225 -8.10 4.49 -8.17
N ASP A 226 -6.81 4.16 -8.08
CA ASP A 226 -5.86 4.92 -7.26
C ASP A 226 -5.71 6.35 -7.76
N LEU A 227 -5.65 6.54 -9.07
CA LEU A 227 -5.56 7.85 -9.69
C LEU A 227 -6.77 8.73 -9.36
N LEU A 228 -7.98 8.18 -9.42
CA LEU A 228 -9.20 8.90 -9.04
C LEU A 228 -9.14 9.36 -7.59
N LYS A 229 -8.81 8.46 -6.66
CA LYS A 229 -8.70 8.79 -5.22
C LYS A 229 -7.69 9.90 -4.98
N ILE A 230 -6.52 9.81 -5.62
CA ILE A 230 -5.46 10.82 -5.49
C ILE A 230 -5.93 12.18 -6.02
N CYS A 231 -6.66 12.20 -7.13
CA CYS A 231 -7.19 13.45 -7.66
C CYS A 231 -8.21 14.08 -6.72
N ASP A 232 -9.11 13.29 -6.15
CA ASP A 232 -10.09 13.80 -5.18
C ASP A 232 -9.38 14.43 -3.96
N MET A 233 -8.33 13.78 -3.45
CA MET A 233 -7.52 14.35 -2.35
C MET A 233 -6.78 15.63 -2.75
N LEU A 234 -6.20 15.69 -3.95
CA LEU A 234 -5.53 16.89 -4.46
C LEU A 234 -6.52 18.05 -4.67
N ILE A 235 -7.76 17.76 -5.08
CA ILE A 235 -8.83 18.76 -5.20
C ILE A 235 -9.23 19.31 -3.82
N MET A 236 -9.33 18.45 -2.80
CA MET A 236 -9.59 18.90 -1.43
C MET A 236 -8.47 19.81 -0.93
N TYR A 237 -7.22 19.40 -1.11
CA TYR A 237 -6.06 20.22 -0.73
C TYR A 237 -5.97 21.54 -1.49
N LEU A 238 -6.33 21.55 -2.78
CA LEU A 238 -6.41 22.79 -3.57
C LEU A 238 -7.38 23.79 -2.93
N LYS A 239 -8.56 23.34 -2.50
CA LYS A 239 -9.55 24.20 -1.82
C LYS A 239 -8.99 24.76 -0.51
N GLU A 240 -8.33 23.92 0.29
CA GLU A 240 -7.69 24.37 1.54
C GLU A 240 -6.61 25.44 1.29
N LEU A 241 -5.84 25.31 0.21
CA LEU A 241 -4.84 26.31 -0.15
C LEU A 241 -5.48 27.62 -0.60
N GLU A 242 -6.53 27.55 -1.42
CA GLU A 242 -7.29 28.73 -1.89
C GLU A 242 -7.91 29.51 -0.72
N GLU A 243 -8.47 28.80 0.26
CA GLU A 243 -9.00 29.39 1.50
C GLU A 243 -7.90 30.08 2.31
N LYS A 244 -6.78 29.40 2.57
CA LYS A 244 -5.63 29.96 3.30
C LYS A 244 -5.04 31.18 2.59
N GLN A 245 -5.02 31.17 1.26
CA GLN A 245 -4.53 32.29 0.48
C GLN A 245 -5.46 33.50 0.62
N ALA A 246 -6.78 33.27 0.58
CA ALA A 246 -7.75 34.33 0.78
C ALA A 246 -7.70 34.92 2.20
N ASP A 247 -7.41 34.11 3.22
CA ASP A 247 -7.15 34.58 4.59
C ASP A 247 -5.85 35.40 4.69
N ALA A 248 -4.76 34.92 4.09
CA ALA A 248 -3.47 35.62 4.06
C ALA A 248 -3.58 36.99 3.37
N ALA A 249 -4.30 37.07 2.24
CA ALA A 249 -4.57 38.31 1.55
C ALA A 249 -5.40 39.29 2.40
N ARG A 250 -6.41 38.80 3.14
CA ARG A 250 -7.23 39.62 4.04
C ARG A 250 -6.45 40.16 5.24
N THR A 251 -5.47 39.41 5.72
CA THR A 251 -4.64 39.77 6.89
C THR A 251 -3.39 40.58 6.54
N GLY A 252 -3.16 40.85 5.24
CA GLY A 252 -1.98 41.59 4.76
C GLY A 252 -0.68 40.78 4.77
N ALA A 253 -0.75 39.45 4.92
CA ALA A 253 0.40 38.54 4.90
C ALA A 253 0.82 38.23 3.45
N THR A 254 1.40 39.22 2.76
CA THR A 254 1.71 39.17 1.33
C THR A 254 2.67 38.05 0.94
N GLU A 255 3.76 37.86 1.69
CA GLU A 255 4.74 36.78 1.43
C GLU A 255 4.12 35.38 1.51
N LEU A 256 3.19 35.18 2.46
CA LEU A 256 2.44 33.93 2.61
C LEU A 256 1.48 33.73 1.43
N ALA A 257 0.79 34.78 1.00
CA ALA A 257 -0.14 34.72 -0.13
C ALA A 257 0.57 34.36 -1.44
N ASP A 258 1.79 34.88 -1.67
CA ASP A 258 2.61 34.56 -2.85
C ASP A 258 3.13 33.12 -2.84
N THR A 259 3.54 32.64 -1.66
CA THR A 259 3.95 31.24 -1.47
C THR A 259 2.78 30.29 -1.76
N LEU A 260 1.59 30.61 -1.25
CA LEU A 260 0.38 29.83 -1.49
C LEU A 260 -0.05 29.87 -2.96
N GLN A 261 0.08 31.02 -3.64
CA GLN A 261 -0.21 31.14 -5.08
C GLN A 261 0.64 30.15 -5.90
N THR A 262 1.93 30.04 -5.56
CA THR A 262 2.86 29.16 -6.25
C THR A 262 2.47 27.68 -6.08
N GLU A 263 2.11 27.29 -4.86
CA GLU A 263 1.66 25.92 -4.56
C GLU A 263 0.30 25.60 -5.21
N ILE A 264 -0.65 26.54 -5.20
CA ILE A 264 -1.95 26.42 -5.90
C ILE A 264 -1.73 26.17 -7.38
N LEU A 265 -0.84 26.95 -8.02
CA LEU A 265 -0.52 26.77 -9.43
C LEU A 265 0.09 25.40 -9.71
N ALA A 266 0.98 24.92 -8.84
CA ALA A 266 1.56 23.59 -8.96
C ALA A 266 0.49 22.47 -8.89
N VAL A 267 -0.45 22.56 -7.94
CA VAL A 267 -1.54 21.58 -7.79
C VAL A 267 -2.49 21.62 -9.00
N ARG A 268 -2.86 22.82 -9.47
CA ARG A 268 -3.71 22.99 -10.67
C ARG A 268 -3.06 22.39 -11.91
N ASN A 269 -1.76 22.63 -12.12
CA ASN A 269 -1.00 22.04 -13.23
C ASN A 269 -0.98 20.51 -13.15
N LEU A 270 -0.82 19.95 -11.95
CA LEU A 270 -0.84 18.50 -11.74
C LEU A 270 -2.21 17.88 -12.09
N LEU A 271 -3.30 18.51 -11.62
CA LEU A 271 -4.66 18.09 -11.93
C LEU A 271 -5.00 18.25 -13.42
N GLY A 272 -4.49 19.30 -14.07
CA GLY A 272 -4.62 19.54 -15.51
C GLY A 272 -4.00 18.41 -16.34
N LYS A 273 -2.73 18.08 -16.08
CA LYS A 273 -2.04 16.94 -16.72
C LYS A 273 -2.83 15.64 -16.57
N TYR A 274 -3.43 15.42 -15.40
CA TYR A 274 -4.24 14.22 -15.17
C TYR A 274 -5.52 14.19 -16.02
N ARG A 275 -6.27 15.30 -16.10
CA ARG A 275 -7.47 15.38 -16.93
C ARG A 275 -7.17 15.06 -18.40
N GLU A 276 -6.10 15.62 -18.94
CA GLU A 276 -5.65 15.35 -20.31
C GLU A 276 -5.32 13.86 -20.53
N THR A 277 -4.66 13.20 -19.57
CA THR A 277 -4.36 11.75 -19.67
C THR A 277 -5.59 10.85 -19.51
N ARG A 278 -6.69 11.36 -18.92
CA ARG A 278 -7.97 10.63 -18.79
C ARG A 278 -8.84 10.78 -20.04
N GLU A 279 -8.79 11.95 -20.68
CA GLU A 279 -9.60 12.27 -21.87
C GLU A 279 -9.03 11.73 -23.18
N LYS A 280 -7.75 11.36 -23.22
CA LYS A 280 -7.17 10.52 -24.29
C LYS A 280 -7.76 9.09 -24.22
N LYS A 281 -9.03 8.95 -24.62
CA LYS A 281 -9.59 7.69 -25.11
C LYS A 281 -8.72 7.23 -26.29
N PRO A 282 -8.48 5.91 -26.46
CA PRO A 282 -7.90 5.45 -27.71
C PRO A 282 -8.85 5.88 -28.82
N GLU A 283 -8.33 6.60 -29.82
CA GLU A 283 -9.03 6.75 -31.09
C GLU A 283 -9.49 5.35 -31.47
N GLU A 284 -10.82 5.18 -31.54
CA GLU A 284 -11.38 4.02 -32.19
C GLU A 284 -10.72 3.97 -33.57
N ASN A 285 -9.87 2.96 -33.75
CA ASN A 285 -9.38 2.55 -35.04
C ASN A 285 -10.63 2.29 -35.89
N LYS A 286 -11.09 3.33 -36.59
CA LYS A 286 -11.92 3.23 -37.77
C LYS A 286 -11.04 2.63 -38.84
N SER A 287 -10.80 1.32 -38.75
CA SER A 287 -10.39 0.52 -39.89
C SER A 287 -11.62 0.40 -40.79
N GLY A 288 -11.62 1.20 -41.85
CA GLY A 288 -12.32 0.87 -43.09
C GLY A 288 -11.63 -0.25 -43.84
#